data_AF-A0A0F8ZP94-F1
#
_entry.id   AF-A0A0F8ZP94-F1
#
_cell.length_a   1.000
_cell.length_b   1.000
_cell.length_c   1.000
_cell.angle_alpha   90.00
_cell.angle_beta   90.00
_cell.angle_gamma   90.00
#
_symmetry.space_group_name_H-M   'P 1'
#
loop_
_entity.id
_entity.type
_entity.pdbx_description
1 polymer ?
#
loop_
_entity_poly.entity_id
_entity_poly.type
_entity_poly.pdbx_seq_one_letter_code
_entity_poly.pdbx_strand_id
1 'polypeptide(L)'
;IPVFWSPLHFPNQPGTLGATIDADHPLWSKFPTGTHTNWQWWELLAESYAIDLAALSTRPTMPLRFIDKYNRNALPAGLFEARVGNGKLLVCTLNVTEQLDQRLAARQLRRSILTYMASDQFQPTASIAAGEIQQLFRAVRFVVKADSAHPSYRAELAVDGDPATFWHTDWTAAGQKLPAWLQIDLKQPQVITGLKYTPRADMNRGRVARYTIEVSMDGRDFIAWQKDATFPDNALPQTVTFDKPVRARFVRMVVRRSYNDEMSARQNAAVAEFEPIVETATDVRDLGIVPGFNDR
;
A
#
# COMPACT_ATOMS: atom_id res chain seq x y z
N ILE A 1 10.25 -7.65 -33.28
CA ILE A 1 9.25 -6.56 -33.19
C ILE A 1 8.60 -6.66 -31.82
N PRO A 2 8.64 -5.63 -30.96
CA PRO A 2 7.95 -5.69 -29.67
C PRO A 2 6.45 -5.86 -29.90
N VAL A 3 5.84 -6.82 -29.19
CA VAL A 3 4.41 -7.08 -29.28
C VAL A 3 3.69 -6.03 -28.44
N PHE A 4 2.95 -5.13 -29.08
CA PHE A 4 2.27 -3.97 -28.46
C PHE A 4 1.36 -4.32 -27.27
N TRP A 5 0.89 -5.58 -27.21
CA TRP A 5 0.06 -6.15 -26.15
C TRP A 5 0.85 -6.81 -25.01
N SER A 6 2.19 -6.73 -25.03
CA SER A 6 3.03 -7.42 -24.06
C SER A 6 3.27 -6.54 -22.83
N PRO A 7 2.73 -6.91 -21.65
CA PRO A 7 2.99 -6.17 -20.42
C PRO A 7 4.45 -6.28 -19.95
N LEU A 8 5.26 -7.15 -20.55
CA LEU A 8 6.71 -7.24 -20.32
C LEU A 8 7.48 -6.13 -21.05
N HIS A 9 7.03 -5.76 -22.25
CA HIS A 9 7.69 -4.73 -23.06
C HIS A 9 7.18 -3.32 -22.76
N PHE A 10 5.98 -3.22 -22.17
CA PHE A 10 5.33 -1.97 -21.78
C PHE A 10 4.90 -2.04 -20.30
N PRO A 11 5.84 -1.91 -19.34
CA PRO A 11 5.58 -2.12 -17.91
C PRO A 11 4.58 -1.12 -17.32
N ASN A 12 4.40 0.03 -17.97
CA ASN A 12 3.44 1.06 -17.60
C ASN A 12 2.05 0.86 -18.22
N GLN A 13 1.79 -0.26 -18.91
CA GLN A 13 0.42 -0.59 -19.33
C GLN A 13 -0.38 -1.04 -18.11
N PRO A 14 -1.38 -0.24 -17.68
CA PRO A 14 -2.34 -0.73 -16.73
C PRO A 14 -3.18 -1.80 -17.43
N GLY A 15 -3.30 -2.98 -16.84
CA GLY A 15 -3.98 -4.06 -17.55
C GLY A 15 -4.16 -5.29 -16.72
N THR A 16 -5.41 -5.56 -16.40
CA THR A 16 -5.93 -6.91 -16.26
C THR A 16 -6.24 -7.42 -17.68
N LEU A 17 -6.25 -8.74 -17.89
CA LEU A 17 -6.57 -9.36 -19.18
C LEU A 17 -8.09 -9.50 -19.40
N GLY A 18 -8.88 -8.67 -18.71
CA GLY A 18 -10.33 -8.74 -18.64
C GLY A 18 -10.84 -9.08 -17.23
N ALA A 19 -12.11 -9.44 -17.14
CA ALA A 19 -12.74 -9.89 -15.90
C ALA A 19 -13.61 -11.12 -16.16
N THR A 20 -13.74 -11.94 -15.12
CA THR A 20 -14.63 -13.09 -15.09
C THR A 20 -15.65 -12.90 -13.97
N ILE A 21 -16.88 -13.28 -14.29
CA ILE A 21 -18.06 -13.06 -13.45
C ILE A 21 -18.67 -14.43 -13.16
N ASP A 22 -18.92 -14.71 -11.89
CA ASP A 22 -19.73 -15.86 -11.49
C ASP A 22 -21.21 -15.53 -11.70
N ALA A 23 -21.70 -15.76 -12.91
CA ALA A 23 -23.04 -15.32 -13.33
C ALA A 23 -24.19 -15.98 -12.54
N ASP A 24 -23.94 -17.12 -11.90
CA ASP A 24 -24.91 -17.85 -11.08
C ASP A 24 -25.01 -17.28 -9.66
N HIS A 25 -24.13 -16.34 -9.28
CA HIS A 25 -24.14 -15.76 -7.95
C HIS A 25 -25.42 -14.93 -7.70
N PRO A 26 -26.12 -15.12 -6.55
CA PRO A 26 -27.37 -14.41 -6.22
C PRO A 26 -27.31 -12.88 -6.25
N LEU A 27 -26.11 -12.33 -6.06
CA LEU A 27 -25.83 -10.89 -6.15
C LEU A 27 -26.32 -10.28 -7.46
N TRP A 28 -26.39 -11.06 -8.55
CA TRP A 28 -26.80 -10.60 -9.88
C TRP A 28 -28.31 -10.60 -10.12
N SER A 29 -29.12 -11.01 -9.15
CA SER A 29 -30.59 -11.13 -9.30
C SER A 29 -31.31 -9.85 -9.74
N LYS A 30 -30.74 -8.67 -9.45
CA LYS A 30 -31.23 -7.36 -9.94
C LYS A 30 -30.22 -6.67 -10.86
N PHE A 31 -29.14 -7.34 -11.25
CA PHE A 31 -28.16 -6.84 -12.21
C PHE A 31 -27.76 -7.99 -13.16
N PRO A 32 -28.64 -8.37 -14.10
CA PRO A 32 -28.39 -9.49 -14.99
C PRO A 32 -27.07 -9.32 -15.74
N THR A 33 -26.26 -10.36 -15.77
CA THR A 33 -24.92 -10.33 -16.38
C THR A 33 -24.57 -11.69 -16.97
N GLY A 34 -23.60 -11.70 -17.88
CA GLY A 34 -22.95 -12.94 -18.33
C GLY A 34 -21.70 -13.24 -17.49
N THR A 35 -20.97 -14.27 -17.91
CA THR A 35 -19.67 -14.68 -17.31
C THR A 35 -18.49 -13.78 -17.70
N HIS A 36 -18.75 -12.81 -18.59
CA HIS A 36 -17.78 -11.88 -19.18
C HIS A 36 -18.37 -10.47 -19.21
N THR A 37 -17.50 -9.48 -19.38
CA THR A 37 -17.89 -8.08 -19.45
C THR A 37 -18.51 -7.73 -20.81
N ASN A 38 -19.40 -6.72 -20.80
CA ASN A 38 -20.06 -6.15 -21.97
C ASN A 38 -20.23 -4.63 -21.74
N TRP A 39 -20.98 -3.93 -22.60
CA TRP A 39 -21.19 -2.49 -22.47
C TRP A 39 -21.75 -2.02 -21.12
N GLN A 40 -22.55 -2.83 -20.42
CA GLN A 40 -23.10 -2.47 -19.10
C GLN A 40 -22.01 -2.28 -18.05
N TRP A 41 -20.85 -2.92 -18.25
CA TRP A 41 -19.72 -2.91 -17.34
C TRP A 41 -18.74 -1.76 -17.61
N TRP A 42 -18.87 -1.06 -18.73
CA TRP A 42 -17.91 -0.03 -19.14
C TRP A 42 -17.73 1.05 -18.07
N GLU A 43 -18.81 1.70 -17.62
CA GLU A 43 -18.73 2.77 -16.62
C GLU A 43 -18.30 2.29 -15.23
N LEU A 44 -18.53 1.00 -14.94
CA LEU A 44 -18.20 0.40 -13.65
C LEU A 44 -16.71 0.06 -13.57
N LEU A 45 -16.15 -0.43 -14.68
CA LEU A 45 -14.78 -0.94 -14.74
C LEU A 45 -13.77 0.13 -15.15
N ALA A 46 -14.17 1.14 -15.92
CA ALA A 46 -13.28 2.19 -16.43
C ALA A 46 -12.56 2.98 -15.33
N GLU A 47 -13.16 3.07 -14.14
CA GLU A 47 -12.61 3.77 -12.97
C GLU A 47 -12.49 2.85 -11.75
N SER A 48 -12.42 1.54 -11.99
CA SER A 48 -12.36 0.55 -10.90
C SER A 48 -10.94 0.27 -10.42
N TYR A 49 -10.84 -0.14 -9.16
CA TYR A 49 -9.64 -0.74 -8.58
C TYR A 49 -9.87 -2.23 -8.31
N ALA A 50 -8.80 -2.98 -8.05
CA ALA A 50 -8.89 -4.37 -7.62
C ALA A 50 -8.08 -4.55 -6.34
N ILE A 51 -8.57 -5.43 -5.46
CA ILE A 51 -7.84 -5.84 -4.27
C ILE A 51 -7.16 -7.18 -4.57
N ASP A 52 -5.85 -7.26 -4.33
CA ASP A 52 -5.10 -8.50 -4.50
C ASP A 52 -5.32 -9.41 -3.29
N LEU A 53 -6.02 -10.53 -3.51
CA LEU A 53 -6.40 -11.47 -2.47
C LEU A 53 -5.43 -12.64 -2.32
N ALA A 54 -4.29 -12.62 -3.02
CA ALA A 54 -3.35 -13.74 -3.02
C ALA A 54 -2.74 -14.04 -1.64
N ALA A 55 -2.66 -13.04 -0.76
CA ALA A 55 -2.10 -13.16 0.58
C ALA A 55 -3.07 -13.74 1.63
N LEU A 56 -4.35 -13.90 1.30
CA LEU A 56 -5.33 -14.45 2.24
C LEU A 56 -5.13 -15.95 2.44
N SER A 57 -5.15 -16.40 3.69
CA SER A 57 -5.07 -17.83 4.03
C SER A 57 -6.27 -18.62 3.52
N THR A 58 -7.45 -17.99 3.47
CA THR A 58 -8.70 -18.58 3.01
C THR A 58 -9.25 -17.80 1.82
N ARG A 59 -9.61 -18.51 0.74
CA ARG A 59 -10.16 -17.88 -0.46
C ARG A 59 -11.63 -17.48 -0.23
N PRO A 60 -11.99 -16.19 -0.34
CA PRO A 60 -13.38 -15.77 -0.31
C PRO A 60 -14.12 -16.14 -1.60
N THR A 61 -15.45 -16.08 -1.55
CA THR A 61 -16.27 -16.09 -2.77
C THR A 61 -16.04 -14.77 -3.50
N MET A 62 -15.77 -14.83 -4.81
CA MET A 62 -15.46 -13.65 -5.64
C MET A 62 -16.43 -13.56 -6.82
N PRO A 63 -17.61 -12.94 -6.65
CA PRO A 63 -18.59 -12.81 -7.74
C PRO A 63 -18.04 -12.11 -8.98
N LEU A 64 -17.09 -11.18 -8.79
CA LEU A 64 -16.38 -10.49 -9.87
C LEU A 64 -14.89 -10.45 -9.54
N ARG A 65 -14.07 -11.02 -10.43
CA ARG A 65 -12.62 -10.90 -10.36
C ARG A 65 -12.03 -10.50 -11.71
N PHE A 66 -10.88 -9.88 -11.66
CA PHE A 66 -10.11 -9.58 -12.84
C PHE A 66 -9.18 -10.74 -13.20
N ILE A 67 -8.88 -10.89 -14.48
CA ILE A 67 -7.87 -11.85 -14.95
C ILE A 67 -6.53 -11.13 -14.83
N ASP A 68 -5.65 -11.59 -13.96
CA ASP A 68 -4.33 -10.96 -13.82
C ASP A 68 -3.41 -11.33 -14.99
N LYS A 69 -2.30 -10.60 -15.09
CA LYS A 69 -1.21 -10.92 -16.00
C LYS A 69 -0.50 -12.20 -15.58
N TYR A 70 -0.12 -13.00 -16.57
CA TYR A 70 0.57 -14.28 -16.40
C TYR A 70 1.90 -14.20 -15.62
N ASN A 71 2.52 -13.01 -15.55
CA ASN A 71 3.81 -12.80 -14.89
C ASN A 71 3.70 -12.26 -13.45
N ARG A 72 2.53 -11.82 -13.00
CA ARG A 72 2.29 -11.37 -11.61
C ARG A 72 1.53 -12.43 -10.81
N ASN A 73 0.64 -13.18 -11.46
CA ASN A 73 -0.13 -14.27 -10.84
C ASN A 73 -0.87 -13.86 -9.55
N ALA A 74 -1.33 -12.61 -9.48
CA ALA A 74 -2.14 -12.08 -8.40
C ALA A 74 -3.58 -12.61 -8.46
N LEU A 75 -4.35 -12.36 -7.40
CA LEU A 75 -5.76 -12.68 -7.32
C LEU A 75 -6.62 -11.40 -7.21
N PRO A 76 -6.68 -10.55 -8.25
CA PRO A 76 -7.36 -9.26 -8.20
C PRO A 76 -8.88 -9.44 -8.20
N ALA A 77 -9.55 -9.08 -7.11
CA ALA A 77 -11.00 -9.11 -6.99
C ALA A 77 -11.62 -7.70 -7.04
N GLY A 78 -12.76 -7.59 -7.72
CA GLY A 78 -13.59 -6.38 -7.73
C GLY A 78 -14.80 -6.47 -6.79
N LEU A 79 -15.33 -7.68 -6.60
CA LEU A 79 -16.32 -8.01 -5.59
C LEU A 79 -15.93 -9.31 -4.91
N PHE A 80 -15.97 -9.34 -3.57
CA PHE A 80 -15.82 -10.57 -2.80
C PHE A 80 -16.62 -10.52 -1.50
N GLU A 81 -16.89 -11.70 -0.95
CA GLU A 81 -17.59 -11.86 0.32
C GLU A 81 -16.96 -12.93 1.22
N ALA A 82 -17.08 -12.70 2.53
CA ALA A 82 -16.55 -13.59 3.56
C ALA A 82 -17.28 -13.40 4.90
N ARG A 83 -17.08 -14.34 5.82
CA ARG A 83 -17.30 -14.15 7.26
C ARG A 83 -16.06 -13.53 7.88
N VAL A 84 -16.25 -12.54 8.74
CA VAL A 84 -15.17 -11.88 9.48
C VAL A 84 -15.65 -11.69 10.92
N GLY A 85 -14.99 -12.36 11.86
CA GLY A 85 -15.48 -12.45 13.23
C GLY A 85 -16.90 -13.02 13.28
N ASN A 86 -17.80 -12.35 14.00
CA ASN A 86 -19.22 -12.75 14.11
C ASN A 86 -20.09 -12.19 12.97
N GLY A 87 -19.50 -11.46 12.02
CA GLY A 87 -20.22 -10.75 10.95
C GLY A 87 -20.02 -11.36 9.56
N LYS A 88 -20.77 -10.79 8.61
CA LYS A 88 -20.63 -11.04 7.18
C LYS A 88 -20.08 -9.77 6.53
N LEU A 89 -19.17 -9.93 5.56
CA LEU A 89 -18.53 -8.86 4.83
C LEU A 89 -18.80 -9.05 3.34
N LEU A 90 -19.17 -7.97 2.66
CA LEU A 90 -19.13 -7.84 1.21
C LEU A 90 -18.29 -6.61 0.88
N VAL A 91 -17.31 -6.78 0.01
CA VAL A 91 -16.44 -5.70 -0.47
C VAL A 91 -16.72 -5.47 -1.94
N CYS A 92 -16.91 -4.21 -2.32
CA CYS A 92 -17.09 -3.75 -3.70
C CYS A 92 -16.08 -2.64 -3.97
N THR A 93 -15.23 -2.82 -4.98
CA THR A 93 -14.27 -1.79 -5.42
C THR A 93 -14.80 -0.91 -6.55
N LEU A 94 -15.99 -1.21 -7.07
CA LEU A 94 -16.64 -0.45 -8.12
C LEU A 94 -17.34 0.77 -7.51
N ASN A 95 -17.26 1.91 -8.19
CA ASN A 95 -17.95 3.12 -7.75
C ASN A 95 -19.46 2.96 -7.97
N VAL A 96 -20.16 2.59 -6.91
CA VAL A 96 -21.62 2.41 -6.86
C VAL A 96 -22.30 3.44 -5.96
N THR A 97 -21.62 4.55 -5.65
CA THR A 97 -22.07 5.56 -4.67
C THR A 97 -22.18 6.97 -5.25
N GLU A 98 -21.41 7.29 -6.28
CA GLU A 98 -21.35 8.65 -6.82
C GLU A 98 -22.18 8.82 -8.10
N GLN A 99 -22.80 10.00 -8.26
CA GLN A 99 -23.50 10.42 -9.49
C GLN A 99 -24.56 9.41 -9.99
N LEU A 100 -25.25 8.75 -9.06
CA LEU A 100 -26.18 7.65 -9.38
C LEU A 100 -27.40 8.07 -10.22
N ASP A 101 -27.72 9.36 -10.26
CA ASP A 101 -28.78 9.88 -11.14
C ASP A 101 -28.38 9.83 -12.61
N GLN A 102 -27.08 9.85 -12.90
CA GLN A 102 -26.51 9.80 -14.25
C GLN A 102 -25.97 8.40 -14.59
N ARG A 103 -25.43 7.69 -13.59
CA ARG A 103 -24.80 6.36 -13.75
C ARG A 103 -25.78 5.24 -13.49
N LEU A 104 -26.53 4.87 -14.53
CA LEU A 104 -27.61 3.89 -14.43
C LEU A 104 -27.14 2.49 -14.06
N ALA A 105 -25.99 2.03 -14.57
CA ALA A 105 -25.47 0.70 -14.26
C ALA A 105 -24.94 0.67 -12.82
N ALA A 106 -24.23 1.70 -12.37
CA ALA A 106 -23.83 1.88 -10.97
C ALA A 106 -25.02 1.88 -10.01
N ARG A 107 -26.07 2.65 -10.33
CA ARG A 107 -27.31 2.69 -9.53
C ARG A 107 -27.98 1.32 -9.44
N GLN A 108 -28.08 0.60 -10.56
CA GLN A 108 -28.70 -0.71 -10.60
C GLN A 108 -27.85 -1.77 -9.88
N LEU A 109 -26.53 -1.74 -10.04
CA LEU A 109 -25.61 -2.63 -9.33
C LEU A 109 -25.68 -2.39 -7.82
N ARG A 110 -25.70 -1.14 -7.37
CA ARG A 110 -25.90 -0.79 -5.95
C ARG A 110 -27.17 -1.42 -5.41
N ARG A 111 -28.28 -1.29 -6.14
CA ARG A 111 -29.56 -1.90 -5.75
C ARG A 111 -29.43 -3.42 -5.64
N SER A 112 -28.76 -4.06 -6.58
CA SER A 112 -28.55 -5.51 -6.58
C SER A 112 -27.74 -5.98 -5.38
N ILE A 113 -26.61 -5.32 -5.10
CA ILE A 113 -25.76 -5.60 -3.93
C ILE A 113 -26.56 -5.45 -2.63
N LEU A 114 -27.25 -4.33 -2.44
CA LEU A 114 -28.01 -4.08 -1.21
C LEU A 114 -29.19 -5.05 -1.04
N THR A 115 -29.87 -5.40 -2.14
CA THR A 115 -30.96 -6.39 -2.12
C THR A 115 -30.43 -7.77 -1.73
N TYR A 116 -29.28 -8.16 -2.28
CA TYR A 116 -28.63 -9.41 -1.95
C TYR A 116 -28.20 -9.45 -0.47
N MET A 117 -27.50 -8.42 0.01
CA MET A 117 -27.05 -8.33 1.41
C MET A 117 -28.20 -8.36 2.42
N ALA A 118 -29.37 -7.83 2.05
CA ALA A 118 -30.58 -7.84 2.88
C ALA A 118 -31.36 -9.17 2.82
N SER A 119 -30.97 -10.09 1.93
CA SER A 119 -31.68 -11.36 1.73
C SER A 119 -31.05 -12.50 2.53
N ASP A 120 -31.83 -13.56 2.73
CA ASP A 120 -31.35 -14.81 3.33
C ASP A 120 -30.31 -15.53 2.47
N GLN A 121 -30.09 -15.12 1.21
CA GLN A 121 -29.09 -15.71 0.32
C GLN A 121 -27.69 -15.17 0.57
N PHE A 122 -27.53 -14.08 1.33
CA PHE A 122 -26.21 -13.59 1.73
C PHE A 122 -25.64 -14.46 2.85
N GLN A 123 -25.03 -15.58 2.47
CA GLN A 123 -24.45 -16.58 3.38
C GLN A 123 -23.01 -16.93 2.98
N PRO A 124 -22.06 -15.98 3.11
CA PRO A 124 -20.66 -16.25 2.78
C PRO A 124 -20.12 -17.42 3.62
N THR A 125 -19.39 -18.32 2.98
CA THR A 125 -18.90 -19.57 3.60
C THR A 125 -17.47 -19.46 4.11
N ALA A 126 -16.60 -18.78 3.35
CA ALA A 126 -15.21 -18.54 3.72
C ALA A 126 -15.10 -17.66 4.96
N SER A 127 -14.30 -18.07 5.95
CA SER A 127 -14.02 -17.29 7.16
C SER A 127 -12.61 -16.71 7.08
N ILE A 128 -12.48 -15.40 7.23
CA ILE A 128 -11.20 -14.68 7.18
C ILE A 128 -10.98 -13.97 8.51
N ALA A 129 -9.75 -13.99 9.03
CA ALA A 129 -9.43 -13.29 10.26
C ALA A 129 -9.48 -11.76 10.05
N ALA A 130 -9.95 -11.02 11.05
CA ALA A 130 -10.03 -9.55 10.96
C ALA A 130 -8.64 -8.91 10.70
N GLY A 131 -7.56 -9.50 11.23
CA GLY A 131 -6.19 -9.06 10.96
C GLY A 131 -5.77 -9.20 9.50
N GLU A 132 -6.20 -10.26 8.81
CA GLU A 132 -5.93 -10.45 7.37
C GLU A 132 -6.69 -9.41 6.53
N ILE A 133 -7.96 -9.13 6.87
CA ILE A 133 -8.72 -8.06 6.22
C ILE A 133 -8.03 -6.71 6.44
N GLN A 134 -7.56 -6.43 7.66
CA GLN A 134 -6.80 -5.21 7.95
C GLN A 134 -5.52 -5.14 7.12
N GLN A 135 -4.82 -6.26 6.90
CA GLN A 135 -3.62 -6.31 6.06
C GLN A 135 -3.92 -5.98 4.59
N LEU A 136 -5.08 -6.38 4.04
CA LEU A 136 -5.48 -6.01 2.68
C LEU A 136 -5.63 -4.49 2.49
N PHE A 137 -6.08 -3.79 3.53
CA PHE A 137 -6.28 -2.33 3.53
C PHE A 137 -5.12 -1.55 4.17
N ARG A 138 -4.17 -2.24 4.80
CA ARG A 138 -2.83 -1.70 5.04
C ARG A 138 -2.16 -1.66 3.68
N ALA A 139 -2.46 -0.60 2.94
CA ALA A 139 -1.70 -0.23 1.77
C ALA A 139 -0.22 -0.42 2.11
N VAL A 140 0.55 -1.02 1.19
CA VAL A 140 1.96 -0.68 1.09
C VAL A 140 1.96 0.82 0.78
N ARG A 141 1.88 1.64 1.84
CA ARG A 141 1.50 3.06 1.76
C ARG A 141 2.59 3.86 1.08
N PHE A 142 3.78 3.28 0.99
CA PHE A 142 5.02 4.01 0.78
C PHE A 142 5.85 3.29 -0.28
N VAL A 143 6.27 4.03 -1.31
CA VAL A 143 7.44 3.57 -2.09
C VAL A 143 8.68 4.06 -1.37
N VAL A 144 9.59 3.15 -1.09
CA VAL A 144 10.80 3.44 -0.34
C VAL A 144 12.00 3.47 -1.27
N LYS A 145 12.90 4.40 -1.01
CA LYS A 145 14.22 4.46 -1.63
C LYS A 145 15.25 4.70 -0.54
N ALA A 146 16.46 4.21 -0.78
CA ALA A 146 17.63 4.57 -0.01
C ALA A 146 18.73 5.06 -0.95
N ASP A 147 19.72 5.76 -0.41
CA ASP A 147 20.94 6.10 -1.14
C ASP A 147 21.76 4.86 -1.52
N SER A 148 21.83 3.89 -0.60
CA SER A 148 22.40 2.58 -0.84
C SER A 148 21.62 1.50 -0.08
N ALA A 149 21.68 0.27 -0.57
CA ALA A 149 21.12 -0.87 0.14
C ALA A 149 21.89 -2.14 -0.21
N HIS A 150 22.20 -2.95 0.79
CA HIS A 150 22.71 -4.28 0.52
C HIS A 150 21.61 -5.14 -0.14
N PRO A 151 21.92 -6.01 -1.12
CA PRO A 151 20.89 -6.80 -1.84
C PRO A 151 19.97 -7.63 -0.94
N SER A 152 20.51 -8.15 0.16
CA SER A 152 19.73 -8.91 1.17
C SER A 152 18.99 -8.04 2.19
N TYR A 153 19.31 -6.74 2.29
CA TYR A 153 18.75 -5.80 3.26
C TYR A 153 18.26 -4.54 2.55
N ARG A 154 17.35 -4.76 1.59
CA ARG A 154 16.81 -3.75 0.69
C ARG A 154 15.94 -2.71 1.43
N ALA A 155 15.69 -1.57 0.81
CA ALA A 155 14.99 -0.44 1.42
C ALA A 155 13.53 -0.78 1.81
N GLU A 156 12.89 -1.71 1.09
CA GLU A 156 11.51 -2.15 1.33
C GLU A 156 11.34 -2.86 2.67
N LEU A 157 12.41 -3.45 3.23
CA LEU A 157 12.37 -4.09 4.54
C LEU A 157 12.29 -3.08 5.69
N ALA A 158 12.31 -1.77 5.41
CA ALA A 158 12.08 -0.75 6.42
C ALA A 158 10.61 -0.31 6.51
N VAL A 159 9.71 -0.93 5.74
CA VAL A 159 8.27 -0.60 5.72
C VAL A 159 7.39 -1.84 5.51
N ASP A 160 7.94 -3.03 5.70
CA ASP A 160 7.22 -4.30 5.50
C ASP A 160 6.37 -4.69 6.71
N GLY A 161 6.55 -4.01 7.84
CA GLY A 161 5.81 -4.23 9.08
C GLY A 161 6.36 -5.39 9.92
N ASP A 162 7.52 -5.95 9.56
CA ASP A 162 8.22 -6.98 10.31
C ASP A 162 9.46 -6.40 11.03
N PRO A 163 9.42 -6.16 12.36
CA PRO A 163 10.55 -5.62 13.10
C PRO A 163 11.78 -6.56 13.16
N ALA A 164 11.68 -7.80 12.66
CA ALA A 164 12.79 -8.74 12.53
C ALA A 164 13.60 -8.55 11.24
N THR A 165 13.02 -7.93 10.20
CA THR A 165 13.72 -7.53 8.97
C THR A 165 14.20 -6.09 9.10
N PHE A 166 15.14 -5.69 8.25
CA PHE A 166 15.60 -4.30 8.22
C PHE A 166 16.27 -3.94 6.90
N TRP A 167 16.15 -2.67 6.52
CA TRP A 167 17.05 -2.07 5.55
C TRP A 167 18.44 -1.90 6.18
N HIS A 168 19.48 -2.06 5.36
CA HIS A 168 20.84 -1.72 5.72
C HIS A 168 21.56 -1.09 4.52
N THR A 169 22.31 -0.01 4.76
CA THR A 169 23.20 0.58 3.74
C THR A 169 24.12 -0.48 3.15
N ASP A 170 24.56 -0.32 1.90
CA ASP A 170 25.44 -1.29 1.27
C ASP A 170 26.84 -1.29 1.91
N TRP A 171 27.08 -2.19 2.86
CA TRP A 171 28.36 -2.32 3.56
C TRP A 171 29.45 -2.97 2.70
N THR A 172 29.10 -3.52 1.53
CA THR A 172 30.03 -4.11 0.57
C THR A 172 30.60 -3.04 -0.36
N ALA A 173 29.89 -1.93 -0.56
CA ALA A 173 30.35 -0.79 -1.34
C ALA A 173 31.64 -0.18 -0.75
N ALA A 174 32.64 0.01 -1.61
CA ALA A 174 33.86 0.70 -1.24
C ALA A 174 33.54 2.14 -0.82
N GLY A 175 33.93 2.53 0.39
CA GLY A 175 33.73 3.89 0.88
C GLY A 175 32.36 4.19 1.48
N GLN A 176 31.53 3.19 1.83
CA GLN A 176 30.28 3.41 2.56
C GLN A 176 30.51 4.24 3.83
N LYS A 177 29.88 5.42 3.88
CA LYS A 177 29.99 6.42 4.93
C LYS A 177 28.64 7.06 5.23
N LEU A 178 28.56 7.78 6.34
CA LEU A 178 27.43 8.65 6.66
C LEU A 178 27.77 10.10 6.24
N PRO A 179 26.77 10.91 5.84
CA PRO A 179 25.34 10.65 5.94
C PRO A 179 24.80 9.68 4.89
N ALA A 180 23.86 8.83 5.31
CA ALA A 180 23.04 7.99 4.45
C ALA A 180 21.57 8.40 4.55
N TRP A 181 20.70 7.98 3.64
CA TRP A 181 19.29 8.34 3.73
C TRP A 181 18.32 7.25 3.32
N LEU A 182 17.18 7.22 4.01
CA LEU A 182 16.00 6.42 3.68
C LEU A 182 14.83 7.38 3.43
N GLN A 183 14.13 7.18 2.32
CA GLN A 183 13.05 8.05 1.85
C GLN A 183 11.79 7.25 1.59
N ILE A 184 10.66 7.81 2.02
CA ILE A 184 9.31 7.36 1.74
C ILE A 184 8.62 8.34 0.78
N ASP A 185 8.00 7.81 -0.27
CA ASP A 185 7.00 8.47 -1.13
C ASP A 185 5.59 8.05 -0.68
N LEU A 186 4.84 8.98 -0.10
CA LEU A 186 3.46 8.82 0.38
C LEU A 186 2.43 8.71 -0.76
N LYS A 187 2.88 8.79 -2.03
CA LYS A 187 2.09 8.82 -3.27
C LYS A 187 1.26 10.09 -3.49
N GLN A 188 0.70 10.64 -2.42
CA GLN A 188 -0.03 11.88 -2.41
C GLN A 188 0.44 12.77 -1.25
N PRO A 189 0.34 14.11 -1.37
CA PRO A 189 0.64 15.00 -0.25
C PRO A 189 -0.30 14.74 0.93
N GLN A 190 0.27 14.45 2.10
CA GLN A 190 -0.44 14.19 3.35
C GLN A 190 0.03 15.18 4.42
N VAL A 191 -0.78 15.38 5.47
CA VAL A 191 -0.37 16.11 6.66
C VAL A 191 0.33 15.13 7.61
N ILE A 192 1.60 15.39 7.90
CA ILE A 192 2.48 14.53 8.68
C ILE A 192 2.70 15.19 10.03
N THR A 193 2.36 14.49 11.10
CA THR A 193 2.47 15.00 12.47
C THR A 193 3.69 14.43 13.19
N GLY A 194 4.32 13.40 12.63
CA GLY A 194 5.49 12.77 13.22
C GLY A 194 5.96 11.56 12.45
N LEU A 195 6.85 10.79 13.07
CA LEU A 195 7.45 9.58 12.54
C LEU A 195 7.61 8.56 13.67
N LYS A 196 7.59 7.28 13.30
CA LYS A 196 8.00 6.18 14.16
C LYS A 196 9.19 5.48 13.50
N TYR A 197 10.23 5.26 14.30
CA TYR A 197 11.44 4.56 13.92
C TYR A 197 11.57 3.30 14.76
N THR A 198 11.72 2.14 14.12
CA THR A 198 12.10 0.90 14.80
C THR A 198 13.55 0.56 14.45
N PRO A 199 14.46 0.50 15.44
CA PRO A 199 15.83 0.07 15.24
C PRO A 199 15.91 -1.43 14.92
N ARG A 200 17.00 -1.86 14.26
CA ARG A 200 17.34 -3.29 14.18
C ARG A 200 17.45 -3.90 15.58
N ALA A 201 16.88 -5.09 15.78
CA ALA A 201 16.81 -5.73 17.09
C ALA A 201 18.03 -6.62 17.42
N ASP A 202 18.68 -7.18 16.39
CA ASP A 202 19.73 -8.19 16.50
C ASP A 202 21.05 -7.68 17.10
N MET A 203 21.40 -6.41 16.88
CA MET A 203 22.56 -5.75 17.49
C MET A 203 22.40 -4.23 17.51
N ASN A 204 23.28 -3.52 18.22
CA ASN A 204 23.25 -2.06 18.26
C ASN A 204 24.08 -1.35 17.17
N ARG A 205 24.97 -2.08 16.49
CA ARG A 205 25.80 -1.50 15.41
C ARG A 205 24.94 -1.11 14.21
N GLY A 206 25.04 0.17 13.81
CA GLY A 206 24.27 0.72 12.68
C GLY A 206 22.90 1.27 13.07
N ARG A 207 22.48 1.19 14.35
CA ARG A 207 21.28 1.88 14.84
C ARG A 207 21.48 3.39 14.70
N VAL A 208 20.43 4.09 14.27
CA VAL A 208 20.47 5.53 14.05
C VAL A 208 20.65 6.24 15.40
N ALA A 209 21.69 7.07 15.51
CA ALA A 209 21.98 7.84 16.72
C ALA A 209 21.65 9.33 16.54
N ARG A 210 22.02 9.90 15.39
CA ARG A 210 21.74 11.30 15.03
C ARG A 210 21.16 11.37 13.63
N TYR A 211 20.12 12.16 13.45
CA TYR A 211 19.41 12.24 12.18
C TYR A 211 18.85 13.64 11.88
N THR A 212 18.53 13.87 10.61
CA THR A 212 17.72 14.97 10.12
C THR A 212 16.48 14.39 9.45
N ILE A 213 15.30 14.94 9.72
CA ILE A 213 14.11 14.68 8.93
C ILE A 213 13.97 15.78 7.90
N GLU A 214 13.92 15.38 6.65
CA GLU A 214 13.66 16.24 5.51
C GLU A 214 12.31 15.87 4.88
N VAL A 215 11.61 16.87 4.37
CA VAL A 215 10.32 16.69 3.68
C VAL A 215 10.34 17.37 2.33
N SER A 216 9.55 16.86 1.39
CA SER A 216 9.45 17.40 0.03
C SER A 216 8.05 17.19 -0.55
N MET A 217 7.65 18.08 -1.47
CA MET A 217 6.43 17.93 -2.27
C MET A 217 6.69 17.21 -3.60
N ASP A 218 7.91 17.28 -4.14
CA ASP A 218 8.25 16.84 -5.49
C ASP A 218 9.30 15.72 -5.55
N GLY A 219 9.93 15.42 -4.41
CA GLY A 219 10.96 14.39 -4.28
C GLY A 219 12.32 14.81 -4.83
N ARG A 220 12.51 16.11 -5.11
CA ARG A 220 13.77 16.70 -5.59
C ARG A 220 14.27 17.74 -4.61
N ASP A 221 13.42 18.70 -4.26
CA ASP A 221 13.76 19.79 -3.35
C ASP A 221 13.31 19.44 -1.93
N PHE A 222 14.27 19.26 -1.03
CA PHE A 222 14.03 18.84 0.34
C PHE A 222 14.28 19.97 1.33
N ILE A 223 13.35 20.13 2.28
CA ILE A 223 13.45 21.07 3.39
C ILE A 223 13.67 20.26 4.66
N ALA A 224 14.72 20.60 5.41
CA ALA A 224 14.96 20.03 6.73
C ALA A 224 13.90 20.51 7.72
N TRP A 225 13.01 19.59 8.11
CA TRP A 225 11.90 19.83 9.03
C TRP A 225 12.32 19.67 10.50
N GLN A 226 13.11 18.64 10.79
CA GLN A 226 13.72 18.44 12.11
C GLN A 226 15.23 18.22 11.94
N LYS A 227 16.05 19.04 12.59
CA LYS A 227 17.50 19.04 12.43
C LYS A 227 18.19 18.44 13.65
N ASP A 228 19.22 17.63 13.37
CA ASP A 228 20.17 17.10 14.36
C ASP A 228 19.56 16.44 15.60
N ALA A 229 18.38 15.84 15.45
CA ALA A 229 17.71 15.09 16.50
C ALA A 229 18.42 13.75 16.78
N THR A 230 18.12 13.16 17.93
CA THR A 230 18.79 11.96 18.42
C THR A 230 17.81 10.89 18.87
N PHE A 231 18.19 9.64 18.65
CA PHE A 231 17.49 8.46 19.14
C PHE A 231 18.34 7.77 20.21
N PRO A 232 17.79 7.29 21.35
CA PRO A 232 18.54 6.47 22.29
C PRO A 232 18.94 5.10 21.71
N ASP A 233 20.06 4.53 22.17
CA ASP A 233 20.49 3.18 21.80
C ASP A 233 19.69 2.11 22.55
N ASN A 234 18.57 1.70 21.97
CA ASN A 234 17.83 0.52 22.38
C ASN A 234 17.12 -0.10 21.16
N ALA A 235 16.47 -1.25 21.35
CA ALA A 235 15.74 -1.94 20.28
C ALA A 235 14.23 -1.59 20.25
N LEU A 236 13.78 -0.66 21.10
CA LEU A 236 12.36 -0.33 21.18
C LEU A 236 11.98 0.66 20.08
N PRO A 237 10.76 0.57 19.51
CA PRO A 237 10.24 1.60 18.63
C PRO A 237 10.21 2.96 19.29
N GLN A 238 10.58 3.99 18.54
CA GLN A 238 10.71 5.36 18.99
C GLN A 238 9.80 6.26 18.16
N THR A 239 8.92 6.99 18.85
CA THR A 239 7.99 7.92 18.21
C THR A 239 8.49 9.34 18.37
N VAL A 240 8.53 10.07 17.27
CA VAL A 240 8.90 11.48 17.19
C VAL A 240 7.68 12.24 16.71
N THR A 241 7.21 13.17 17.54
CA THR A 241 6.18 14.13 17.11
C THR A 241 6.87 15.40 16.64
N PHE A 242 6.41 15.98 15.55
CA PHE A 242 6.89 17.27 15.09
C PHE A 242 6.26 18.40 15.92
N ASP A 243 7.02 19.45 16.18
CA ASP A 243 6.51 20.64 16.90
C ASP A 243 5.29 21.27 16.19
N LYS A 244 5.23 21.09 14.86
CA LYS A 244 4.10 21.48 14.01
C LYS A 244 3.86 20.39 12.96
N PRO A 245 2.60 20.12 12.57
CA PRO A 245 2.32 19.28 11.40
C PRO A 245 2.90 19.89 10.13
N VAL A 246 3.27 19.05 9.16
CA VAL A 246 3.77 19.48 7.86
C VAL A 246 3.07 18.76 6.73
N ARG A 247 2.64 19.51 5.71
CA ARG A 247 2.09 18.91 4.49
C ARG A 247 3.22 18.58 3.53
N ALA A 248 3.41 17.30 3.22
CA ALA A 248 4.45 16.81 2.31
C ALA A 248 4.03 15.52 1.61
N ARG A 249 4.67 15.19 0.48
CA ARG A 249 4.51 13.89 -0.20
C ARG A 249 5.67 12.95 0.09
N PHE A 250 6.86 13.49 0.30
CA PHE A 250 8.06 12.70 0.56
C PHE A 250 8.60 13.03 1.94
N VAL A 251 9.03 11.99 2.64
CA VAL A 251 9.75 12.11 3.92
C VAL A 251 11.07 11.37 3.79
N ARG A 252 12.15 11.99 4.23
CA ARG A 252 13.49 11.41 4.20
C ARG A 252 14.14 11.53 5.56
N MET A 253 14.59 10.41 6.10
CA MET A 253 15.48 10.38 7.25
C MET A 253 16.92 10.35 6.75
N VAL A 254 17.66 11.42 7.01
CA VAL A 254 19.10 11.50 6.77
C VAL A 254 19.82 11.09 8.04
N VAL A 255 20.45 9.92 8.02
CA VAL A 255 21.22 9.37 9.14
C VAL A 255 22.59 10.02 9.16
N ARG A 256 22.84 10.85 10.18
CA ARG A 256 24.10 11.62 10.35
C ARG A 256 25.14 10.85 11.15
N ARG A 257 24.70 9.99 12.08
CA ARG A 257 25.54 9.14 12.93
C ARG A 257 24.77 7.90 13.31
N SER A 258 25.48 6.78 13.40
CA SER A 258 24.95 5.52 13.91
C SER A 258 25.78 5.02 15.08
N TYR A 259 25.14 4.34 16.03
CA TYR A 259 25.81 3.74 17.17
C TYR A 259 26.81 2.67 16.71
N ASN A 260 27.98 2.66 17.38
CA ASN A 260 29.09 1.71 17.18
C ASN A 260 29.63 1.63 15.74
N ASP A 261 29.46 2.70 14.97
CA ASP A 261 30.05 2.82 13.62
C ASP A 261 30.97 4.03 13.44
N GLU A 262 31.06 4.93 14.42
CA GLU A 262 31.78 6.21 14.29
C GLU A 262 33.27 6.06 13.97
N MET A 263 33.93 5.12 14.64
CA MET A 263 35.36 4.83 14.49
C MET A 263 35.65 3.79 13.41
N SER A 264 34.61 3.25 12.76
CA SER A 264 34.74 2.22 11.75
C SER A 264 35.19 2.81 10.41
N ALA A 265 36.03 2.05 9.69
CA ALA A 265 36.42 2.40 8.32
C ALA A 265 35.20 2.55 7.39
N ARG A 266 34.09 1.86 7.71
CA ARG A 266 32.78 1.98 7.06
C ARG A 266 31.72 2.36 8.08
N GLN A 267 30.95 3.41 7.79
CA GLN A 267 29.87 3.89 8.66
C GLN A 267 28.54 3.55 7.99
N ASN A 268 27.69 2.79 8.69
CA ASN A 268 26.47 2.23 8.12
C ASN A 268 25.24 2.73 8.87
N ALA A 269 24.08 2.52 8.25
CA ALA A 269 22.79 2.72 8.89
C ALA A 269 21.91 1.49 8.66
N ALA A 270 21.07 1.19 9.66
CA ALA A 270 20.08 0.13 9.58
C ALA A 270 18.78 0.56 10.26
N VAL A 271 17.67 0.22 9.62
CA VAL A 271 16.30 0.61 10.04
C VAL A 271 15.38 -0.58 9.82
N ALA A 272 14.76 -1.06 10.89
CA ALA A 272 13.78 -2.15 10.82
C ALA A 272 12.43 -1.62 10.36
N GLU A 273 11.96 -0.50 10.93
CA GLU A 273 10.74 0.16 10.44
C GLU A 273 10.91 1.67 10.41
N PHE A 274 10.32 2.30 9.41
CA PHE A 274 10.20 3.74 9.28
C PHE A 274 8.78 4.10 8.84
N GLU A 275 8.00 4.67 9.75
CA GLU A 275 6.57 4.89 9.55
C GLU A 275 6.22 6.38 9.75
N PRO A 276 5.79 7.11 8.71
CA PRO A 276 5.19 8.42 8.84
C PRO A 276 3.88 8.37 9.61
N ILE A 277 3.74 9.24 10.61
CA ILE A 277 2.49 9.47 11.33
C ILE A 277 1.76 10.57 10.57
N VAL A 278 0.70 10.17 9.87
CA VAL A 278 -0.17 11.09 9.13
C VAL A 278 -1.41 11.42 9.94
N GLU A 279 -1.86 12.67 9.88
CA GLU A 279 -3.16 13.04 10.43
C GLU A 279 -4.23 12.31 9.61
N THR A 280 -4.91 11.35 10.24
CA THR A 280 -6.09 10.75 9.64
C THR A 280 -7.17 11.81 9.64
N ALA A 281 -7.39 12.45 8.49
CA ALA A 281 -8.61 13.20 8.26
C ALA A 281 -9.77 12.29 8.67
N THR A 282 -10.62 12.75 9.59
CA THR A 282 -11.80 12.00 10.05
C THR A 282 -12.91 11.98 8.99
N ASP A 283 -12.53 12.05 7.73
CA ASP A 283 -13.40 12.03 6.57
C ASP A 283 -13.13 10.77 5.76
N VAL A 284 -14.21 10.13 5.36
CA VAL A 284 -14.31 8.86 4.62
C VAL A 284 -13.74 9.02 3.19
N ARG A 285 -12.45 9.32 3.05
CA ARG A 285 -11.74 9.46 1.77
C ARG A 285 -10.29 9.00 1.89
N ASP A 286 -10.11 7.70 2.07
CA ASP A 286 -8.81 7.07 1.80
C ASP A 286 -9.01 5.60 1.38
N LEU A 287 -9.78 5.41 0.30
CA LEU A 287 -9.63 4.24 -0.56
C LEU A 287 -8.58 4.61 -1.59
N GLY A 288 -7.41 4.00 -1.49
CA GLY A 288 -6.19 4.38 -2.21
C GLY A 288 -6.41 4.73 -3.68
N ILE A 289 -6.34 6.03 -3.96
CA ILE A 289 -6.26 6.57 -5.33
C ILE A 289 -4.84 6.30 -5.82
N VAL A 290 -4.70 5.53 -6.89
CA VAL A 290 -3.44 5.39 -7.65
C VAL A 290 -3.33 6.56 -8.63
N PRO A 291 -2.33 7.45 -8.52
CA PRO A 291 -2.08 8.47 -9.54
C PRO A 291 -1.57 7.80 -10.83
N GLY A 292 -2.15 8.16 -11.99
CA GLY A 292 -1.76 7.66 -13.31
C GLY A 292 -2.78 6.76 -14.02
N PHE A 293 -3.96 6.56 -13.42
CA PHE A 293 -5.13 6.02 -14.13
C PHE A 293 -6.15 7.16 -14.26
N ASN A 294 -6.33 7.67 -15.49
CA ASN A 294 -7.20 8.80 -15.88
C ASN A 294 -6.74 10.23 -15.54
N ASP A 295 -5.50 10.59 -15.87
CA ASP A 295 -5.17 12.00 -16.13
C ASP A 295 -5.75 12.42 -17.49
N ARG A 296 -7.03 12.83 -17.48
CA ARG A 296 -7.62 13.78 -18.43
C ARG A 296 -8.34 14.86 -17.66
#